data_AF-A0AAN7WZK5-F1
#
_entry.id   AF-A0AAN7WZK5-F1
#
_cell.length_a   1.000
_cell.length_b   1.000
_cell.length_c   1.000
_cell.angle_alpha   90.00
_cell.angle_beta   90.00
_cell.angle_gamma   90.00
#
_symmetry.space_group_name_H-M   'P 1'
#
loop_
_entity.id
_entity.type
_entity.pdbx_description
1 polymer ?
#
loop_
_entity_poly.entity_id
_entity_poly.type
_entity_poly.pdbx_seq_one_letter_code
_entity_poly.pdbx_strand_id
1 'polypeptide(L)'
;MTVGTSEKMRNFSLDRDSEHMKEDTTTMFDVFHCHMRERIVLQRLIVIARLPHDLTDRTELGAHYERLNFQLSKRYSLDLMTGRLYMYPSCLLHVIESSREVLLSVLKDLKDMQQTDGTLLEAPRVVFMAHNPQSRLFQQWSYKVLDADQVAGDPGAKDLEDEEETTETLVCTVLSGLQKLEKSKKAYPWSVPDETPELIVSQRVLYKLLARDELLTPQQHLQMYNSPLNIRMDFGQVIRSSCITKV
;
A
#
# COMPACT_ATOMS: atom_id res chain seq x y z
N MET A 1 57.69 -20.75 55.22
CA MET A 1 58.19 -21.11 53.88
C MET A 1 57.58 -22.45 53.49
N THR A 2 56.92 -22.50 52.32
CA THR A 2 56.61 -23.67 51.45
C THR A 2 55.85 -24.85 52.07
N VAL A 3 54.53 -24.98 51.90
CA VAL A 3 53.74 -25.45 50.72
C VAL A 3 53.93 -26.94 50.43
N GLY A 4 52.81 -27.69 50.35
CA GLY A 4 52.78 -29.02 49.74
C GLY A 4 51.55 -29.87 50.07
N THR A 5 50.49 -29.69 49.29
CA THR A 5 49.23 -30.45 49.18
C THR A 5 49.39 -31.95 48.87
N SER A 6 48.43 -32.79 49.28
CA SER A 6 48.08 -34.03 48.57
C SER A 6 46.63 -34.46 48.85
N GLU A 7 45.87 -34.57 47.76
CA GLU A 7 44.47 -34.98 47.66
C GLU A 7 44.29 -36.49 47.94
N LYS A 8 43.13 -36.85 48.51
CA LYS A 8 42.75 -38.25 48.75
C LYS A 8 41.51 -38.58 47.91
N MET A 9 41.71 -39.51 46.98
CA MET A 9 40.71 -40.21 46.16
C MET A 9 39.46 -40.63 46.96
N ARG A 10 38.28 -40.48 46.34
CA ARG A 10 37.16 -41.43 46.51
C ARG A 10 36.37 -41.61 45.21
N ASN A 11 36.65 -42.76 44.61
CA ASN A 11 35.75 -43.73 43.96
C ASN A 11 34.69 -43.27 42.96
N PHE A 12 34.95 -43.68 41.72
CA PHE A 12 33.99 -44.09 40.71
C PHE A 12 32.89 -45.02 41.25
N SER A 13 31.65 -44.71 40.92
CA SER A 13 30.59 -45.69 40.67
C SER A 13 29.85 -45.21 39.42
N LEU A 14 29.99 -45.95 38.32
CA LEU A 14 29.14 -45.80 37.15
C LEU A 14 27.73 -46.22 37.55
N ASP A 15 26.76 -45.32 37.42
CA ASP A 15 25.43 -45.72 36.98
C ASP A 15 25.08 -44.91 35.73
N ARG A 16 24.61 -45.66 34.76
CA ARG A 16 24.49 -45.33 33.35
C ARG A 16 23.01 -45.09 33.04
N ASP A 17 22.77 -44.18 32.10
CA ASP A 17 21.53 -44.01 31.32
C ASP A 17 20.38 -43.30 32.08
N SER A 18 19.77 -42.20 31.63
CA SER A 18 19.64 -41.64 30.28
C SER A 18 19.35 -40.14 30.37
N GLU A 19 20.33 -39.28 30.08
CA GLU A 19 20.03 -37.90 29.69
C GLU A 19 19.57 -37.93 28.23
N HIS A 20 18.28 -37.69 28.02
CA HIS A 20 17.74 -37.33 26.72
C HIS A 20 18.33 -35.96 26.33
N MET A 21 19.56 -35.96 25.81
CA MET A 21 20.07 -34.88 24.99
C MET A 21 19.17 -34.81 23.76
N LYS A 22 18.15 -33.95 23.81
CA LYS A 22 17.52 -33.45 22.60
C LYS A 22 18.61 -32.67 21.89
N GLU A 23 19.27 -33.36 20.98
CA GLU A 23 20.10 -32.77 19.95
C GLU A 23 19.19 -31.79 19.20
N ASP A 24 19.25 -30.50 19.57
CA ASP A 24 18.65 -29.41 18.81
C ASP A 24 19.39 -29.37 17.47
N THR A 25 18.98 -30.28 16.59
CA THR A 25 19.30 -30.31 15.19
C THR A 25 18.57 -29.14 14.55
N THR A 26 19.04 -27.94 14.88
CA THR A 26 18.67 -26.72 14.20
C THR A 26 19.15 -26.93 12.77
N THR A 27 18.23 -27.29 11.90
CA THR A 27 18.59 -27.59 10.52
C THR A 27 19.13 -26.32 9.89
N MET A 28 19.97 -26.45 8.87
CA MET A 28 20.37 -25.27 8.08
C MET A 28 19.13 -24.53 7.55
N PHE A 29 18.02 -25.25 7.32
CA PHE A 29 16.70 -24.70 7.03
C PHE A 29 16.13 -23.85 8.16
N ASP A 30 16.24 -24.25 9.44
CA ASP A 30 15.81 -23.44 10.59
C ASP A 30 16.67 -22.19 10.78
N VAL A 31 17.98 -22.29 10.51
CA VAL A 31 18.89 -21.14 10.50
C VAL A 31 18.54 -20.19 9.34
N PHE A 32 18.21 -20.71 8.16
CA PHE A 32 17.74 -19.92 7.01
C PHE A 32 16.36 -19.31 7.26
N HIS A 33 15.43 -20.02 7.90
CA HIS A 33 14.10 -19.50 8.23
C HIS A 33 14.14 -18.45 9.35
N CYS A 34 14.99 -18.62 10.36
CA CYS A 34 15.25 -17.58 11.37
C CYS A 34 15.90 -16.31 10.75
N HIS A 35 16.64 -16.45 9.64
CA HIS A 35 17.24 -15.31 8.92
C HIS A 35 16.37 -14.72 7.81
N MET A 36 15.35 -15.45 7.34
CA MET A 36 14.29 -14.92 6.50
C MET A 36 13.38 -14.06 7.38
N ARG A 37 13.83 -12.85 7.73
CA ARG A 37 12.88 -11.78 8.06
C ARG A 37 11.84 -11.80 6.95
N GLU A 38 10.57 -12.08 7.27
CA GLU A 38 9.49 -12.04 6.29
C GLU A 38 9.58 -10.70 5.55
N ARG A 39 10.04 -10.74 4.29
CA ARG A 39 10.23 -9.53 3.49
C ARG A 39 8.89 -9.28 2.81
N ILE A 40 8.16 -8.29 3.32
CA ILE A 40 6.96 -7.82 2.64
C ILE A 40 7.37 -7.25 1.28
N VAL A 41 6.80 -7.81 0.23
CA VAL A 41 6.90 -7.23 -1.11
C VAL A 41 6.05 -5.98 -1.12
N LEU A 42 6.70 -4.84 -0.97
CA LEU A 42 6.04 -3.54 -0.97
C LEU A 42 5.38 -3.30 -2.34
N GLN A 43 4.18 -2.76 -2.31
CA GLN A 43 3.44 -2.29 -3.47
C GLN A 43 2.86 -0.91 -3.17
N ARG A 44 2.56 -0.13 -4.22
CA ARG A 44 1.95 1.19 -4.08
C ARG A 44 0.72 1.33 -4.97
N LEU A 45 -0.44 1.47 -4.34
CA LEU A 45 -1.72 1.69 -4.99
C LEU A 45 -2.06 3.18 -5.00
N ILE A 46 -2.47 3.68 -6.16
CA ILE A 46 -2.96 5.04 -6.33
C ILE A 46 -4.42 4.97 -6.80
N VAL A 47 -5.31 5.53 -5.99
CA VAL A 47 -6.76 5.60 -6.26
C VAL A 47 -7.20 7.04 -6.28
N ILE A 48 -8.13 7.36 -7.17
CA ILE A 48 -8.85 8.63 -7.20
C ILE A 48 -10.35 8.34 -7.13
N ALA A 49 -11.12 9.25 -6.53
CA ALA A 49 -12.57 9.15 -6.49
C ALA A 49 -13.18 10.55 -6.48
N ARG A 50 -14.43 10.68 -6.94
CA ARG A 50 -15.22 11.88 -6.78
C ARG A 50 -15.82 11.89 -5.38
N LEU A 51 -15.86 13.06 -4.76
CA LEU A 51 -16.54 13.26 -3.48
C LEU A 51 -17.99 13.67 -3.74
N PRO A 52 -18.97 13.13 -3.00
CA PRO A 52 -20.35 13.60 -3.04
C PRO A 52 -20.41 15.10 -2.71
N HIS A 53 -21.29 15.84 -3.39
CA HIS A 53 -21.42 17.29 -3.22
C HIS A 53 -22.02 17.66 -1.86
N ASP A 54 -22.75 16.72 -1.25
CA ASP A 54 -23.42 16.81 0.04
C ASP A 54 -22.60 16.22 1.20
N LEU A 55 -21.36 15.76 0.95
CA LEU A 55 -20.48 15.22 1.98
C LEU A 55 -20.12 16.33 2.98
N THR A 56 -20.98 16.49 3.97
CA THR A 56 -20.99 17.62 4.91
C THR A 56 -19.82 17.48 5.89
N ASP A 57 -19.38 16.24 6.14
CA ASP A 57 -18.27 15.94 7.03
C ASP A 57 -17.18 15.09 6.35
N ARG A 58 -16.18 15.75 5.79
CA ARG A 58 -14.99 15.10 5.23
C ARG A 58 -14.17 14.36 6.29
N THR A 59 -14.37 14.66 7.58
CA THR A 59 -13.68 13.97 8.66
C THR A 59 -14.21 12.55 8.86
N GLU A 60 -15.46 12.26 8.48
CA GLU A 60 -16.02 10.91 8.52
C GLU A 60 -15.26 9.97 7.57
N LEU A 61 -14.92 10.44 6.37
CA LEU A 61 -14.11 9.70 5.41
C LEU A 61 -12.69 9.46 5.93
N GLY A 62 -12.09 10.44 6.60
CA GLY A 62 -10.79 10.28 7.28
C GLY A 62 -10.86 9.20 8.35
N ALA A 63 -11.86 9.30 9.23
CA ALA A 63 -12.11 8.35 10.30
C ALA A 63 -12.42 6.93 9.78
N HIS A 64 -13.08 6.81 8.63
CA HIS A 64 -13.28 5.52 7.96
C HIS A 64 -11.95 4.84 7.63
N TYR A 65 -11.04 5.54 6.96
CA TYR A 65 -9.74 4.97 6.62
C TYR A 65 -8.83 4.74 7.84
N GLU A 66 -8.96 5.56 8.90
CA GLU A 66 -8.29 5.29 10.17
C GLU A 66 -8.77 3.99 10.81
N ARG A 67 -10.09 3.75 10.82
CA ARG A 67 -10.67 2.48 11.29
C ARG A 67 -10.21 1.31 10.44
N LEU A 68 -10.21 1.45 9.11
CA LEU A 68 -9.72 0.43 8.19
C LEU A 68 -8.24 0.11 8.47
N ASN A 69 -7.39 1.13 8.60
CA ASN A 69 -5.98 0.97 8.91
C ASN A 69 -5.78 0.20 10.23
N PHE A 70 -6.54 0.57 11.27
CA PHE A 70 -6.50 -0.10 12.56
C PHE A 70 -6.98 -1.55 12.50
N GLN A 71 -7.98 -1.87 11.69
CA GLN A 71 -8.43 -3.25 11.48
C GLN A 71 -7.39 -4.08 10.73
N LEU A 72 -6.77 -3.50 9.69
CA LEU A 72 -5.76 -4.16 8.89
C LEU A 72 -4.47 -4.40 9.69
N SER A 73 -4.05 -3.46 10.54
CA SER A 73 -2.87 -3.64 11.39
C SER A 73 -3.01 -4.78 12.41
N LYS A 74 -4.24 -5.06 12.88
CA LYS A 74 -4.53 -6.23 13.72
C LYS A 74 -4.45 -7.55 12.95
N ARG A 75 -4.86 -7.54 11.68
CA ARG A 75 -4.86 -8.73 10.81
C ARG A 75 -3.49 -9.03 10.22
N TYR A 76 -2.72 -8.00 9.92
CA TYR A 76 -1.42 -8.05 9.26
C TYR A 76 -0.37 -7.35 10.15
N SER A 77 -0.02 -7.98 11.28
CA SER A 77 0.82 -7.38 12.33
C SER A 77 2.21 -6.95 11.87
N LEU A 78 2.75 -7.60 10.84
CA LEU A 78 4.06 -7.27 10.27
C LEU A 78 3.96 -6.28 9.09
N ASP A 79 2.78 -6.10 8.51
CA ASP A 79 2.57 -5.22 7.35
C ASP A 79 1.73 -3.99 7.71
N LEU A 80 2.46 -2.93 8.05
CA LEU A 80 1.86 -1.63 8.31
C LEU A 80 1.52 -0.95 6.98
N MET A 81 0.24 -0.62 6.82
CA MET A 81 -0.22 0.25 5.75
C MET A 81 0.32 1.66 5.99
N THR A 82 1.09 2.18 5.04
CA THR A 82 1.49 3.59 5.02
C THR A 82 0.86 4.28 3.81
N GLY A 83 0.90 5.59 3.77
CA GLY A 83 0.30 6.31 2.64
C GLY A 83 -0.20 7.69 3.00
N ARG A 84 -0.90 8.30 2.05
CA ARG A 84 -1.57 9.56 2.28
C ARG A 84 -2.84 9.69 1.48
N LEU A 85 -3.88 10.21 2.14
CA LEU A 85 -5.14 10.58 1.53
C LEU A 85 -5.23 12.11 1.42
N TYR A 86 -5.33 12.61 0.20
CA TYR A 86 -5.55 14.02 -0.10
C TYR A 86 -7.02 14.22 -0.48
N MET A 87 -7.74 14.99 0.31
CA MET A 87 -9.14 15.34 0.04
C MET A 87 -9.18 16.75 -0.53
N TYR A 88 -9.41 16.82 -1.84
CA TYR A 88 -9.66 18.07 -2.55
C TYR A 88 -11.14 18.46 -2.34
N PRO A 89 -11.54 19.71 -2.67
CA PRO A 89 -12.93 20.14 -2.56
C PRO A 89 -13.98 19.18 -3.14
N SER A 90 -13.66 18.49 -4.23
CA SER A 90 -14.64 17.70 -4.99
C SER A 90 -14.14 16.32 -5.45
N CYS A 91 -12.91 15.96 -5.09
CA CYS A 91 -12.35 14.64 -5.39
C CYS A 91 -11.29 14.29 -4.35
N LEU A 92 -10.76 13.08 -4.44
CA LEU A 92 -9.62 12.65 -3.62
C LEU A 92 -8.52 12.00 -4.43
N LEU A 93 -7.33 11.98 -3.85
CA LEU A 93 -6.19 11.18 -4.27
C LEU A 93 -5.70 10.38 -3.06
N HIS A 94 -5.74 9.06 -3.16
CA HIS A 94 -5.29 8.15 -2.11
C HIS A 94 -4.09 7.35 -2.59
N VAL A 95 -2.95 7.56 -1.95
CA VAL A 95 -1.73 6.78 -2.16
C VAL A 95 -1.56 5.84 -0.99
N ILE A 96 -1.49 4.54 -1.25
CA ILE A 96 -1.40 3.49 -0.24
C ILE A 96 -0.18 2.63 -0.53
N GLU A 97 0.60 2.31 0.50
CA GLU A 97 1.82 1.52 0.39
C GLU A 97 1.76 0.36 1.40
N SER A 98 1.75 -0.88 0.90
CA SER A 98 1.67 -2.09 1.74
C SER A 98 1.93 -3.35 0.89
N SER A 99 1.80 -4.53 1.49
CA SER A 99 1.69 -5.81 0.77
C SER A 99 0.45 -5.85 -0.14
N ARG A 100 0.46 -6.80 -1.08
CA ARG A 100 -0.66 -7.05 -1.96
C ARG A 100 -1.95 -7.36 -1.19
N GLU A 101 -1.85 -8.12 -0.10
CA GLU A 101 -2.97 -8.63 0.69
C GLU A 101 -3.72 -7.48 1.38
N VAL A 102 -2.97 -6.52 1.92
CA VAL A 102 -3.52 -5.28 2.48
C VAL A 102 -4.16 -4.44 1.39
N LEU A 103 -3.49 -4.25 0.25
CA LEU A 103 -4.04 -3.44 -0.86
C LEU A 103 -5.31 -4.05 -1.47
N LEU A 104 -5.39 -5.36 -1.60
CA LEU A 104 -6.61 -6.06 -2.00
C LEU A 104 -7.74 -5.88 -0.98
N SER A 105 -7.41 -5.79 0.31
CA SER A 105 -8.41 -5.50 1.34
C SER A 105 -8.93 -4.07 1.23
N VAL A 106 -8.07 -3.10 0.94
CA VAL A 106 -8.51 -1.71 0.66
C VAL A 106 -9.37 -1.62 -0.59
N LEU A 107 -9.05 -2.35 -1.66
CA LEU A 107 -9.88 -2.39 -2.87
C LEU A 107 -11.25 -3.03 -2.62
N LYS A 108 -11.34 -4.03 -1.73
CA LYS A 108 -12.63 -4.62 -1.32
C LYS A 108 -13.47 -3.61 -0.55
N ASP A 109 -12.86 -2.94 0.43
CA ASP A 109 -13.50 -1.88 1.21
C ASP A 109 -14.02 -0.74 0.31
N LEU A 110 -13.23 -0.28 -0.66
CA LEU A 110 -13.65 0.68 -1.68
C LEU A 110 -14.86 0.20 -2.49
N LYS A 111 -14.86 -1.07 -2.90
CA LYS A 111 -15.96 -1.69 -3.65
C LYS A 111 -17.23 -1.80 -2.78
N ASP A 112 -17.09 -2.11 -1.49
CA ASP A 112 -18.22 -2.20 -0.55
C ASP A 112 -18.80 -0.81 -0.22
N MET A 113 -17.95 0.22 -0.11
CA MET A 113 -18.38 1.62 0.06
C MET A 113 -19.21 2.14 -1.12
N GLN A 114 -18.96 1.67 -2.35
CA GLN A 114 -19.78 2.03 -3.52
C GLN A 114 -21.18 1.39 -3.51
N GLN A 115 -21.38 0.32 -2.74
CA GLN A 115 -22.60 -0.48 -2.76
C GLN A 115 -23.55 -0.17 -1.59
N THR A 116 -23.16 0.73 -0.70
CA THR A 116 -23.94 1.11 0.48
C THR A 116 -24.79 2.35 0.19
N ASP A 117 -26.02 2.41 0.70
CA ASP A 117 -27.02 3.49 0.45
C ASP A 117 -26.62 4.91 0.93
N GLY A 118 -25.40 5.08 1.45
CA GLY A 118 -24.79 6.34 1.88
C GLY A 118 -23.38 6.50 1.32
N THR A 119 -23.25 6.39 -0.01
CA THR A 119 -21.97 6.36 -0.74
C THR A 119 -21.05 7.51 -0.34
N LEU A 120 -20.01 7.22 0.45
CA LEU A 120 -18.99 8.21 0.82
C LEU A 120 -18.11 8.63 -0.37
N LEU A 121 -18.05 7.80 -1.43
CA LEU A 121 -17.17 7.96 -2.59
C LEU A 121 -17.85 7.59 -3.91
N GLU A 122 -17.87 8.53 -4.84
CA GLU A 122 -18.41 8.31 -6.17
C GLU A 122 -17.31 7.90 -7.15
N ALA A 123 -17.61 6.88 -7.96
CA ALA A 123 -16.78 6.43 -9.09
C ALA A 123 -15.26 6.32 -8.79
N PRO A 124 -14.80 5.61 -7.73
CA PRO A 124 -13.40 5.32 -7.54
C PRO A 124 -12.77 4.64 -8.75
N ARG A 125 -11.56 5.08 -9.10
CA ARG A 125 -10.72 4.56 -10.19
C ARG A 125 -9.32 4.28 -9.69
N VAL A 126 -8.76 3.15 -10.10
CA VAL A 126 -7.36 2.80 -9.88
C VAL A 126 -6.53 3.48 -10.96
N VAL A 127 -5.68 4.43 -10.55
CA VAL A 127 -4.80 5.19 -11.45
C VAL A 127 -3.55 4.40 -11.76
N PHE A 128 -2.95 3.79 -10.73
CA PHE A 128 -1.68 3.10 -10.87
C PHE A 128 -1.45 2.08 -9.76
N MET A 129 -0.80 0.98 -10.11
CA MET A 129 -0.36 -0.07 -9.18
C MET A 129 1.13 -0.33 -9.40
N ALA A 130 1.99 0.20 -8.54
CA ALA A 130 3.41 -0.05 -8.60
C ALA A 130 3.76 -1.34 -7.84
N HIS A 131 4.49 -2.24 -8.49
CA HIS A 131 5.03 -3.43 -7.85
C HIS A 131 6.51 -3.20 -7.49
N ASN A 132 6.88 -3.49 -6.24
CA ASN A 132 8.25 -3.39 -5.74
C ASN A 132 8.89 -1.98 -5.84
N PRO A 133 8.27 -0.92 -5.27
CA PRO A 133 8.94 0.37 -5.17
C PRO A 133 10.16 0.26 -4.23
N GLN A 134 11.19 1.05 -4.50
CA GLN A 134 12.48 0.99 -3.79
C GLN A 134 12.37 1.28 -2.29
N SER A 135 11.42 2.13 -1.90
CA SER A 135 11.15 2.49 -0.51
C SER A 135 9.73 3.04 -0.34
N ARG A 136 9.26 3.12 0.91
CA ARG A 136 8.02 3.80 1.26
C ARG A 136 8.19 5.31 1.10
N LEU A 137 7.25 5.95 0.42
CA LEU A 137 7.18 7.41 0.30
C LEU A 137 6.67 8.04 1.60
N PHE A 138 5.82 7.33 2.34
CA PHE A 138 5.23 7.79 3.60
C PHE A 138 5.62 6.86 4.76
N GLN A 139 6.00 7.46 5.90
CA GLN A 139 6.39 6.70 7.11
C GLN A 139 5.18 6.16 7.88
N GLN A 140 4.05 6.83 7.78
CA GLN A 140 2.78 6.44 8.39
C GLN A 140 1.65 6.76 7.42
N TRP A 141 0.47 6.18 7.66
CA TRP A 141 -0.75 6.61 6.98
C TRP A 141 -1.29 7.88 7.63
N SER A 142 -1.71 8.86 6.82
CA SER A 142 -2.39 10.07 7.29
C SER A 142 -3.33 10.62 6.21
N TYR A 143 -4.28 11.47 6.58
CA TYR A 143 -5.07 12.23 5.62
C TYR A 143 -4.82 13.73 5.73
N LYS A 144 -5.12 14.48 4.66
CA LYS A 144 -5.08 15.94 4.61
C LYS A 144 -6.27 16.45 3.81
N VAL A 145 -7.01 17.39 4.41
CA VAL A 145 -8.06 18.15 3.73
C VAL A 145 -7.44 19.40 3.13
N LEU A 146 -7.73 19.67 1.86
CA LEU A 146 -7.25 20.82 1.12
C LEU A 146 -8.38 21.84 0.98
N ASP A 147 -8.09 23.10 1.33
CA ASP A 147 -9.06 24.19 1.20
C ASP A 147 -9.16 24.67 -0.24
N ALA A 148 -10.29 25.30 -0.58
CA ALA A 148 -10.54 25.82 -1.92
C ALA A 148 -9.47 26.86 -2.34
N ASP A 149 -9.00 27.69 -1.43
CA ASP A 149 -7.98 28.72 -1.71
C ASP A 149 -6.62 28.10 -2.04
N GLN A 150 -6.30 26.97 -1.41
CA GLN A 150 -5.07 26.22 -1.68
C GLN A 150 -5.11 25.59 -3.08
N VAL A 151 -6.30 25.18 -3.54
CA VAL A 151 -6.54 24.63 -4.88
C VAL A 151 -6.61 25.73 -5.95
N ALA A 152 -7.14 26.91 -5.60
CA ALA A 152 -7.26 28.05 -6.52
C ALA A 152 -5.90 28.74 -6.80
N GLY A 153 -4.95 28.65 -5.88
CA GLY A 153 -3.58 29.14 -6.06
C GLY A 153 -2.71 28.30 -7.01
N ASP A 154 -3.26 27.21 -7.58
CA ASP A 154 -2.54 26.36 -8.53
C ASP A 154 -2.22 27.15 -9.83
N PRO A 155 -0.92 27.29 -10.20
CA PRO A 155 -0.52 27.98 -11.43
C PRO A 155 -1.11 27.39 -12.71
N GLY A 156 -1.62 26.15 -12.66
CA GLY A 156 -2.32 25.47 -13.76
C GLY A 156 -3.76 25.95 -14.02
N ALA A 157 -4.28 26.88 -13.21
CA ALA A 157 -5.60 27.49 -13.40
C ALA A 157 -5.62 28.62 -14.46
N LYS A 158 -4.48 29.00 -15.04
CA LYS A 158 -4.46 29.87 -16.21
C LYS A 158 -4.90 29.08 -17.43
N ASP A 159 -5.86 29.64 -18.17
CA ASP A 159 -6.43 29.15 -19.43
C ASP A 159 -5.37 28.91 -20.51
N LEU A 160 -4.58 27.86 -20.35
CA LEU A 160 -3.88 27.21 -21.44
C LEU A 160 -4.91 26.32 -22.12
N GLU A 161 -4.99 26.42 -23.46
CA GLU A 161 -5.88 25.64 -24.31
C GLU A 161 -5.97 24.20 -23.80
N ASP A 162 -7.19 23.66 -23.71
CA ASP A 162 -7.43 22.25 -23.40
C ASP A 162 -6.90 21.40 -24.56
N GLU A 163 -5.59 21.29 -24.66
CA GLU A 163 -4.95 20.24 -25.44
C GLU A 163 -5.41 18.92 -24.83
N GLU A 164 -5.84 18.00 -25.70
CA GLU A 164 -6.36 16.71 -25.26
C GLU A 164 -5.22 15.86 -24.70
N GLU A 165 -4.97 16.00 -23.40
CA GLU A 165 -3.96 15.22 -22.69
C GLU A 165 -4.38 13.76 -22.62
N THR A 166 -3.53 12.86 -23.12
CA THR A 166 -3.75 11.42 -23.02
C THR A 166 -3.81 10.95 -21.56
N THR A 167 -4.51 9.83 -21.30
CA THR A 167 -4.55 9.21 -19.96
C THR A 167 -3.14 8.99 -19.41
N GLU A 168 -2.22 8.51 -20.23
CA GLU A 168 -0.82 8.26 -19.86
C GLU A 168 -0.10 9.53 -19.40
N THR A 169 -0.30 10.65 -20.10
CA THR A 169 0.28 11.96 -19.74
C THR A 169 -0.24 12.41 -18.37
N LEU A 170 -1.54 12.28 -18.14
CA LEU A 170 -2.16 12.63 -16.86
C LEU A 170 -1.66 11.75 -15.71
N VAL A 171 -1.52 10.44 -15.94
CA VAL A 171 -0.92 9.51 -14.96
C VAL A 171 0.53 9.88 -14.67
N CYS A 172 1.33 10.19 -15.70
CA CYS A 172 2.71 10.65 -15.56
C CYS A 172 2.79 11.95 -14.74
N THR A 173 1.84 12.87 -14.88
CA THR A 173 1.77 14.09 -14.06
C THR A 173 1.58 13.76 -12.58
N VAL A 174 0.66 12.85 -12.24
CA VAL A 174 0.45 12.37 -10.85
C VAL A 174 1.72 11.72 -10.30
N LEU A 175 2.34 10.81 -11.06
CA LEU A 175 3.56 10.12 -10.65
C LEU A 175 4.74 11.08 -10.48
N SER A 176 4.88 12.08 -11.35
CA SER A 176 5.91 13.11 -11.27
C SER A 176 5.73 13.99 -10.03
N GLY A 177 4.48 14.35 -9.69
CA GLY A 177 4.15 15.04 -8.44
C GLY A 177 4.62 14.24 -7.20
N LEU A 178 4.35 12.93 -7.18
CA LEU A 178 4.81 12.05 -6.11
C LEU A 178 6.34 11.94 -6.04
N GLN A 179 7.03 11.89 -7.18
CA GLN A 179 8.49 11.88 -7.22
C GLN A 179 9.11 13.19 -6.72
N LYS A 180 8.51 14.34 -7.02
CA LYS A 180 8.95 15.64 -6.49
C LYS A 180 8.87 15.65 -4.96
N LEU A 181 7.78 15.13 -4.39
CA LEU A 181 7.61 14.97 -2.95
C LEU A 181 8.65 14.03 -2.32
N GLU A 182 9.08 12.99 -3.04
CA GLU A 182 10.16 12.11 -2.57
C GLU A 182 11.50 12.85 -2.50
N LYS A 183 11.79 13.65 -3.53
CA LYS A 183 13.05 14.41 -3.64
C LYS A 183 13.14 15.53 -2.60
N SER A 184 12.04 16.23 -2.31
CA SER A 184 12.03 17.29 -1.30
C SER A 184 12.32 16.75 0.11
N LYS A 185 11.74 15.60 0.48
CA LYS A 185 12.05 14.90 1.74
C LYS A 185 13.52 14.50 1.88
N LYS A 186 14.16 14.07 0.78
CA LYS A 186 15.58 13.70 0.77
C LYS A 186 16.51 14.91 0.86
N ALA A 187 16.10 16.05 0.29
CA ALA A 187 16.88 17.28 0.30
C ALA A 187 16.95 17.92 1.69
N TYR A 188 15.92 17.74 2.53
CA TYR A 188 15.88 18.35 3.85
C TYR A 188 15.29 17.38 4.90
N PRO A 189 16.12 16.48 5.48
CA PRO A 189 15.65 15.48 6.45
C PRO A 189 15.19 16.06 7.80
N TRP A 190 15.52 17.32 8.10
CA TRP A 190 15.34 17.96 9.41
C TRP A 190 14.35 19.13 9.42
N SER A 191 13.60 19.34 8.34
CA SER A 191 12.64 20.43 8.26
C SER A 191 11.44 19.99 9.06
N VAL A 192 11.02 20.87 9.97
CA VAL A 192 9.65 20.90 10.49
C VAL A 192 8.73 20.70 9.29
N PRO A 193 7.70 19.83 9.35
CA PRO A 193 6.77 19.66 8.25
C PRO A 193 6.21 21.04 7.91
N ASP A 194 6.70 21.61 6.81
CA ASP A 194 6.32 22.96 6.41
C ASP A 194 4.79 22.99 6.27
N GLU A 195 4.18 23.96 6.94
CA GLU A 195 2.74 24.10 7.11
C GLU A 195 2.03 24.40 5.78
N THR A 196 2.78 24.76 4.73
CA THR A 196 2.26 24.94 3.38
C THR A 196 2.28 23.62 2.59
N PRO A 197 1.12 23.02 2.25
CA PRO A 197 1.10 21.87 1.37
C PRO A 197 1.45 22.30 -0.04
N GLU A 198 2.59 21.86 -0.53
CA GLU A 198 2.72 21.66 -1.96
C GLU A 198 1.66 20.61 -2.37
N LEU A 199 0.65 21.06 -3.10
CA LEU A 199 -0.26 20.18 -3.82
C LEU A 199 0.58 19.21 -4.65
N ILE A 200 0.41 17.91 -4.43
CA ILE A 200 1.10 16.89 -5.25
C ILE A 200 0.73 17.07 -6.72
N VAL A 201 -0.54 17.33 -6.96
CA VAL A 201 -1.15 17.44 -8.28
C VAL A 201 -2.35 18.37 -8.22
N SER A 202 -2.68 19.02 -9.33
CA SER A 202 -3.85 19.87 -9.43
C SER A 202 -5.15 19.06 -9.42
N GLN A 203 -6.22 19.66 -8.92
CA GLN A 203 -7.55 19.05 -8.97
C GLN A 203 -8.01 18.80 -10.42
N ARG A 204 -7.61 19.66 -11.36
CA ARG A 204 -7.95 19.55 -12.79
C ARG A 204 -7.45 18.24 -13.40
N VAL A 205 -6.22 17.83 -13.09
CA VAL A 205 -5.65 16.55 -13.56
C VAL A 205 -6.43 15.36 -13.00
N LEU A 206 -6.80 15.41 -11.72
CA LEU A 206 -7.61 14.36 -11.09
C LEU A 206 -8.99 14.24 -11.75
N TYR A 207 -9.61 15.36 -12.10
CA TYR A 207 -10.88 15.37 -12.82
C TYR A 207 -10.78 14.81 -14.23
N LYS A 208 -9.75 15.21 -15.00
CA LYS A 208 -9.52 14.65 -16.33
C LYS A 208 -9.33 13.13 -16.24
N LEU A 209 -8.61 12.62 -15.23
CA LEU A 209 -8.45 11.19 -14.98
C LEU A 209 -9.76 10.49 -14.58
N LEU A 210 -10.58 11.10 -13.70
CA LEU A 210 -11.88 10.53 -13.30
C LEU A 210 -12.84 10.36 -14.47
N ALA A 211 -12.69 11.16 -15.54
CA ALA A 211 -13.46 11.06 -16.77
C ALA A 211 -12.94 9.98 -17.76
N ARG A 212 -11.81 9.32 -17.48
CA ARG A 212 -11.25 8.27 -18.35
C ARG A 212 -11.85 6.91 -18.02
N ASP A 213 -12.59 6.34 -18.97
CA ASP A 213 -13.16 5.00 -18.85
C ASP A 213 -12.12 3.87 -18.92
N GLU A 214 -10.93 4.17 -19.43
CA GLU A 214 -9.77 3.27 -19.47
C GLU A 214 -9.28 2.88 -18.07
N LEU A 215 -9.53 3.71 -17.06
CA LEU A 215 -9.12 3.43 -15.68
C LEU A 215 -10.06 2.41 -15.04
N LEU A 216 -9.47 1.38 -14.44
CA LEU A 216 -10.23 0.31 -13.80
C LEU A 216 -10.91 0.78 -12.52
N THR A 217 -12.15 0.35 -12.32
CA THR A 217 -12.80 0.42 -11.01
C THR A 217 -12.14 -0.56 -10.02
N PRO A 218 -12.31 -0.36 -8.70
CA PRO A 218 -11.84 -1.33 -7.69
C PRO A 218 -12.35 -2.75 -7.95
N GLN A 219 -13.61 -2.90 -8.37
CA GLN A 219 -14.20 -4.19 -8.74
C GLN A 219 -13.47 -4.84 -9.93
N GLN A 220 -13.26 -4.10 -11.02
CA GLN A 220 -12.57 -4.62 -12.20
C GLN A 220 -11.12 -5.00 -11.88
N HIS A 221 -10.44 -4.18 -11.06
CA HIS A 221 -9.08 -4.48 -10.62
C HIS A 221 -9.02 -5.75 -9.75
N LEU A 222 -9.98 -5.95 -8.84
CA LEU A 222 -10.11 -7.20 -8.06
C LEU A 222 -10.36 -8.42 -8.95
N GLN A 223 -11.20 -8.29 -9.99
CA GLN A 223 -11.48 -9.37 -10.93
C GLN A 223 -10.23 -9.80 -11.70
N MET A 224 -9.35 -8.86 -12.07
CA MET A 224 -8.08 -9.17 -12.74
C MET A 224 -7.20 -10.12 -11.91
N TYR A 225 -7.18 -9.98 -10.58
CA TYR A 225 -6.42 -10.88 -9.71
C TYR A 225 -7.09 -12.22 -9.46
N ASN A 226 -8.42 -12.26 -9.48
CA ASN A 226 -9.18 -13.49 -9.27
C ASN A 226 -9.29 -14.33 -10.55
N SER A 227 -8.98 -13.76 -11.71
CA SER A 227 -8.97 -14.43 -13.01
C SER A 227 -7.62 -14.22 -13.70
N PRO A 228 -6.53 -14.80 -13.18
CA PRO A 228 -5.22 -14.70 -13.82
C PRO A 228 -5.31 -15.25 -15.25
N LEU A 229 -4.65 -14.57 -16.19
CA LEU A 229 -4.52 -15.10 -17.55
C LEU A 229 -3.78 -16.43 -17.48
N ASN A 230 -4.47 -17.53 -17.74
CA ASN A 230 -3.85 -18.83 -17.90
C ASN A 230 -3.20 -18.89 -19.30
N ILE A 231 -2.12 -18.14 -19.48
CA ILE A 231 -1.30 -18.21 -20.70
C ILE A 231 -0.52 -19.51 -20.58
N ARG A 232 -1.08 -20.58 -21.14
CA ARG A 232 -0.29 -21.78 -21.39
C ARG A 232 0.76 -21.38 -22.43
N MET A 233 2.04 -21.46 -22.05
CA MET A 233 3.17 -21.26 -22.95
C MET A 233 3.44 -22.52 -23.78
N ASP A 234 2.40 -23.30 -24.10
CA ASP A 234 2.46 -24.29 -25.17
C ASP A 234 2.34 -23.52 -26.49
N PHE A 235 3.49 -23.19 -27.06
CA PHE A 235 3.62 -22.64 -28.41
C PHE A 235 2.69 -23.39 -29.39
N GLY A 236 1.54 -22.79 -29.73
CA GLY A 236 0.70 -23.28 -30.83
C GLY A 236 -0.81 -23.04 -30.77
N GLN A 237 -1.47 -22.92 -29.62
CA GLN A 237 -2.94 -22.75 -29.60
C GLN A 237 -3.45 -21.89 -28.43
N VAL A 238 -4.06 -20.75 -28.76
CA VAL A 238 -4.81 -19.94 -27.80
C VAL A 238 -6.15 -20.61 -27.52
N ILE A 239 -6.28 -21.28 -26.38
CA ILE A 239 -7.59 -21.68 -25.86
C ILE A 239 -8.06 -20.60 -24.91
N ARG A 240 -9.07 -19.82 -25.32
CA ARG A 240 -9.81 -18.96 -24.39
C ARG A 240 -10.52 -19.86 -23.39
N SER A 241 -10.10 -19.79 -22.12
CA SER A 241 -10.75 -20.54 -21.04
C SER A 241 -12.15 -19.97 -20.80
N SER A 242 -13.18 -20.73 -21.16
CA SER A 242 -14.52 -20.50 -20.66
C SER A 242 -14.62 -21.05 -19.24
N CYS A 243 -15.07 -20.21 -18.32
CA CYS A 243 -15.35 -20.60 -16.94
C CYS A 243 -16.37 -21.74 -16.96
N ILE A 244 -15.99 -22.94 -16.53
CA ILE A 244 -16.93 -24.02 -16.24
C ILE A 244 -17.32 -23.86 -14.78
N THR A 245 -18.40 -23.12 -14.53
CA THR A 245 -19.19 -23.28 -13.31
C THR A 245 -20.19 -24.40 -13.61
N LYS A 246 -19.99 -25.57 -13.00
CA LYS A 246 -21.08 -26.54 -12.85
C LYS A 246 -21.52 -26.53 -11.39
N VAL A 247 -22.84 -26.40 -11.28
CA VAL A 247 -23.70 -26.33 -10.08
C VAL A 247 -23.40 -27.46 -9.09
#